data_AF-A0A4V3Z2H0-F1
#
_entry.id   AF-A0A4V3Z2H0-F1
#
_cell.length_a   1.000
_cell.length_b   1.000
_cell.length_c   1.000
_cell.angle_alpha   90.00
_cell.angle_beta   90.00
_cell.angle_gamma   90.00
#
_symmetry.space_group_name_H-M   'P 1'
#
loop_
_entity.id
_entity.type
_entity.pdbx_description
1 polymer ?
#
loop_
_entity_poly.entity_id
_entity_poly.type
_entity_poly.pdbx_seq_one_letter_code
_entity_poly.pdbx_strand_id
1 'polypeptide(L)'
;MRFSPGFAMTIVASTMLSACATAFSPPSITTTVAVTSPPPVDKALRDGGSSTDLSVIGQPASPFRTLLSVRECAAGKCAAGIAMPTLAVTVQRVSEGQAEIRFSVSGEIGSSQTLKSQTGNAASEVTMSIPSSATPINDRFAVDRVATIKVGEFRHVALPHGIRAYVCVAIPNAKGMTDGSCDFSRVQTTKGAELGISAL
;
A
#
# COMPACT_ATOMS: atom_id res chain seq x y z
N MET A 1 24.30 -7.71 87.04
CA MET A 1 23.00 -7.41 86.39
C MET A 1 23.32 -6.47 85.24
N ARG A 2 23.01 -6.66 83.95
CA ARG A 2 22.11 -7.55 83.20
C ARG A 2 22.67 -7.70 81.77
N PHE A 3 22.40 -8.85 81.17
CA PHE A 3 22.56 -9.20 79.76
C PHE A 3 21.65 -8.36 78.84
N SER A 4 22.07 -8.10 77.59
CA SER A 4 21.47 -8.70 76.36
C SER A 4 21.92 -7.99 75.07
N PRO A 5 22.20 -8.74 73.98
CA PRO A 5 22.45 -8.24 72.63
C PRO A 5 21.15 -8.18 71.80
N GLY A 6 21.12 -7.42 70.69
CA GLY A 6 19.92 -7.35 69.85
C GLY A 6 20.14 -6.79 68.44
N PHE A 7 20.18 -7.72 67.49
CA PHE A 7 19.68 -7.65 66.11
C PHE A 7 20.30 -6.66 65.10
N ALA A 8 21.09 -7.26 64.21
CA ALA A 8 21.31 -6.79 62.85
C ALA A 8 20.00 -6.88 62.02
N MET A 9 19.69 -5.83 61.27
CA MET A 9 18.67 -5.87 60.22
C MET A 9 19.26 -5.23 58.95
N THR A 10 19.68 -6.11 58.05
CA THR A 10 20.04 -5.82 56.67
C THR A 10 18.76 -5.48 55.90
N ILE A 11 18.58 -4.22 55.52
CA ILE A 11 17.55 -3.83 54.55
C ILE A 11 18.19 -3.85 53.16
N VAL A 12 17.94 -4.93 52.43
CA VAL A 12 18.14 -4.99 50.98
C VAL A 12 16.99 -4.23 50.34
N ALA A 13 17.20 -2.95 50.04
CA ALA A 13 16.27 -2.17 49.25
C ALA A 13 16.53 -2.46 47.77
N SER A 14 15.70 -3.33 47.22
CA SER A 14 15.66 -3.76 45.83
C SER A 14 15.64 -2.57 44.87
N THR A 15 16.62 -2.55 43.98
CA THR A 15 16.67 -1.69 42.79
C THR A 15 15.42 -1.90 41.94
N MET A 16 14.50 -0.94 41.94
CA MET A 16 13.47 -0.84 40.91
C MET A 16 14.13 -0.38 39.61
N LEU A 17 14.67 -1.33 38.84
CA LEU A 17 14.93 -1.10 37.43
C LEU A 17 13.57 -0.93 36.76
N SER A 18 13.19 0.33 36.53
CA SER A 18 12.19 0.70 35.55
C SER A 18 12.72 0.21 34.19
N ALA A 19 12.30 -0.99 33.81
CA ALA A 19 12.46 -1.46 32.46
C ALA A 19 11.62 -0.53 31.59
N CYS A 20 12.28 0.44 30.93
CA CYS A 20 11.75 0.99 29.69
C CYS A 20 11.53 -0.22 28.78
N ALA A 21 10.28 -0.64 28.65
CA ALA A 21 9.86 -1.54 27.59
C ALA A 21 10.25 -0.84 26.29
N THR A 22 11.41 -1.19 25.74
CA THR A 22 11.76 -0.86 24.36
C THR A 22 10.68 -1.54 23.53
N ALA A 23 9.67 -0.78 23.14
CA ALA A 23 8.64 -1.23 22.22
C ALA A 23 9.37 -1.83 21.02
N PHE A 24 9.23 -3.15 20.86
CA PHE A 24 9.90 -3.91 19.84
C PHE A 24 9.32 -3.44 18.50
N SER A 25 9.96 -2.45 17.87
CA SER A 25 9.56 -1.98 16.56
C SER A 25 10.09 -3.02 15.57
N PRO A 26 9.24 -3.79 14.87
CA PRO A 26 9.74 -4.71 13.86
C PRO A 26 10.48 -3.85 12.81
N PRO A 27 11.73 -4.19 12.44
CA PRO A 27 12.52 -3.37 11.51
C PRO A 27 11.95 -3.35 10.08
N SER A 28 10.88 -4.10 9.83
CA SER A 28 10.18 -4.20 8.56
C SER A 28 8.67 -4.28 8.77
N ILE A 29 7.93 -3.68 7.84
CA ILE A 29 6.47 -3.76 7.73
C ILE A 29 6.14 -4.23 6.32
N THR A 30 5.03 -4.92 6.15
CA THR A 30 4.56 -5.28 4.81
C THR A 30 3.73 -4.13 4.25
N THR A 31 4.01 -3.73 3.02
CA THR A 31 3.23 -2.73 2.28
C THR A 31 2.57 -3.38 1.09
N THR A 32 1.26 -3.20 0.97
CA THR A 32 0.51 -3.56 -0.22
C THR A 32 0.15 -2.29 -0.97
N VAL A 33 0.57 -2.20 -2.22
CA VAL A 33 0.12 -1.17 -3.16
C VAL A 33 -0.76 -1.81 -4.20
N ALA A 34 -1.81 -1.10 -4.60
CA ALA A 34 -2.72 -1.60 -5.62
C ALA A 34 -3.26 -0.47 -6.48
N VAL A 35 -3.68 -0.80 -7.69
CA VAL A 35 -4.33 0.17 -8.58
C VAL A 35 -5.48 -0.50 -9.30
N THR A 36 -6.58 0.23 -9.45
CA THR A 36 -7.78 -0.24 -10.13
C THR A 36 -8.29 0.80 -11.10
N SER A 37 -8.89 0.34 -12.19
CA SER A 37 -9.66 1.17 -13.11
C SER A 37 -11.16 1.11 -12.77
N PRO A 38 -11.99 2.00 -13.33
CA PRO A 38 -13.44 1.85 -13.22
C PRO A 38 -13.90 0.48 -13.71
N PRO A 39 -14.92 -0.12 -13.07
CA PRO A 39 -15.46 -1.38 -13.54
C PRO A 39 -16.03 -1.23 -14.96
N PRO A 40 -15.88 -2.25 -15.83
CA PRO A 40 -16.68 -2.34 -17.05
C PRO A 40 -18.19 -2.29 -16.73
N VAL A 41 -19.00 -1.80 -17.67
CA VAL A 41 -20.45 -1.52 -17.48
C VAL A 41 -21.25 -2.72 -16.95
N ASP A 42 -20.76 -3.94 -17.14
CA ASP A 42 -21.43 -5.19 -16.75
C ASP A 42 -20.67 -6.01 -15.69
N LYS A 43 -19.63 -5.45 -15.05
CA LYS A 43 -18.84 -6.16 -14.03
C LYS A 43 -18.95 -5.50 -12.66
N ALA A 44 -19.11 -6.33 -11.64
CA ALA A 44 -19.07 -5.87 -10.24
C ALA A 44 -17.64 -5.64 -9.73
N LEU A 45 -16.63 -6.19 -10.42
CA LEU A 45 -15.22 -6.08 -10.06
C LEU A 45 -14.52 -5.03 -10.92
N ARG A 46 -13.68 -4.23 -10.27
CA ARG A 46 -12.72 -3.35 -10.91
C ARG A 46 -11.53 -4.18 -11.41
N ASP A 47 -11.10 -3.90 -12.64
CA ASP A 47 -9.86 -4.44 -13.16
C ASP A 47 -8.68 -3.73 -12.47
N GLY A 48 -7.59 -4.46 -12.20
CA GLY A 48 -6.46 -3.89 -11.49
C GLY A 48 -5.41 -4.93 -11.10
N GLY A 49 -4.40 -4.46 -10.36
CA GLY A 49 -3.35 -5.31 -9.83
C GLY A 49 -2.78 -4.76 -8.53
N SER A 50 -2.07 -5.62 -7.81
CA SER A 50 -1.42 -5.28 -6.55
C SER A 50 -0.05 -5.92 -6.43
N SER A 51 0.85 -5.29 -5.68
CA SER A 51 2.06 -5.89 -5.15
C SER A 51 2.07 -5.78 -3.64
N THR A 52 2.57 -6.83 -2.98
CA THR A 52 2.78 -6.85 -1.54
C THR A 52 4.25 -7.17 -1.30
N ASP A 53 4.95 -6.24 -0.67
CA ASP A 53 6.38 -6.33 -0.46
C ASP A 53 6.76 -5.99 0.99
N LEU A 54 7.90 -6.49 1.45
CA LEU A 54 8.50 -6.08 2.71
C LEU A 54 9.15 -4.71 2.53
N SER A 55 8.68 -3.74 3.30
CA SER A 55 9.25 -2.39 3.39
C SER A 55 10.17 -2.27 4.58
N VAL A 56 11.39 -1.78 4.32
CA VAL A 56 12.33 -1.34 5.35
C VAL A 56 12.08 0.14 5.63
N ILE A 57 11.97 0.50 6.91
CA ILE A 57 11.69 1.88 7.32
C ILE A 57 12.79 2.82 6.79
N GLY A 58 12.36 3.95 6.20
CA GLY A 58 13.24 4.96 5.60
C GLY A 58 13.74 4.60 4.20
N GLN A 59 13.47 3.40 3.69
CA GLN A 59 13.84 2.98 2.34
C GLN A 59 12.59 2.93 1.43
N PRO A 60 12.70 3.38 0.17
CA PRO A 60 11.64 3.16 -0.81
C PRO A 60 11.44 1.67 -1.07
N ALA A 61 10.19 1.21 -1.04
CA ALA A 61 9.85 -0.11 -1.54
C ALA A 61 10.06 -0.19 -3.07
N SER A 62 10.20 -1.41 -3.59
CA SER A 62 10.22 -1.63 -5.03
C SER A 62 8.95 -1.05 -5.68
N PRO A 63 9.08 -0.24 -6.74
CA PRO A 63 7.92 0.36 -7.36
C PRO A 63 7.08 -0.71 -8.07
N PHE A 64 5.77 -0.66 -7.87
CA PHE A 64 4.83 -1.50 -8.60
C PHE A 64 4.42 -0.81 -9.90
N ARG A 65 4.51 -1.53 -11.02
CA ARG A 65 4.09 -1.07 -12.35
C ARG A 65 3.15 -2.08 -12.95
N THR A 66 2.09 -1.62 -13.58
CA THR A 66 1.13 -2.48 -14.27
C THR A 66 0.47 -1.72 -15.42
N LEU A 67 -0.30 -2.43 -16.24
CA LEU A 67 -1.12 -1.85 -17.30
C LEU A 67 -2.59 -1.95 -16.91
N LEU A 68 -3.36 -0.88 -17.11
CA LEU A 68 -4.81 -0.88 -16.92
C LEU A 68 -5.53 -0.30 -18.13
N SER A 69 -6.58 -0.99 -18.56
CA SER A 69 -7.54 -0.43 -19.50
C SER A 69 -8.41 0.60 -18.79
N VAL A 70 -8.51 1.80 -19.37
CA VAL A 70 -9.43 2.86 -18.93
C VAL A 70 -10.40 3.21 -20.04
N ARG A 71 -11.63 3.53 -19.64
CA ARG A 71 -12.69 3.95 -20.55
C ARG A 71 -13.50 5.05 -19.88
N GLU A 72 -13.74 6.10 -20.63
CA GLU A 72 -14.59 7.21 -20.21
C GLU A 72 -15.66 7.46 -21.26
N CYS A 73 -16.92 7.55 -20.82
CA CYS A 73 -18.05 7.77 -21.71
C CYS A 73 -18.81 9.01 -21.26
N ALA A 74 -18.98 9.97 -22.18
CA ALA A 74 -19.77 11.17 -21.98
C ALA A 74 -20.72 11.36 -23.17
N ALA A 75 -22.02 11.56 -22.89
CA ALA A 75 -23.06 11.78 -23.90
C ALA A 75 -23.05 10.77 -25.07
N GLY A 76 -22.83 9.47 -24.76
CA GLY A 76 -22.82 8.40 -25.76
C GLY A 76 -21.54 8.26 -26.59
N LYS A 77 -20.55 9.14 -26.39
CA LYS A 77 -19.21 9.00 -26.97
C LYS A 77 -18.26 8.45 -25.92
N CYS A 78 -17.46 7.44 -26.29
CA CYS A 78 -16.51 6.82 -25.38
C CYS A 78 -15.08 6.98 -25.91
N ALA A 79 -14.19 7.40 -25.02
CA ALA A 79 -12.76 7.34 -25.22
C ALA A 79 -12.19 6.16 -24.43
N ALA A 80 -11.09 5.60 -24.93
CA ALA A 80 -10.39 4.49 -24.29
C ALA A 80 -8.88 4.79 -24.23
N GLY A 81 -8.22 4.24 -23.23
CA GLY A 81 -6.77 4.33 -23.10
C GLY A 81 -6.21 3.14 -22.35
N ILE A 82 -4.90 2.95 -22.46
CA ILE A 82 -4.12 2.06 -21.61
C ILE A 82 -3.29 2.95 -20.71
N ALA A 83 -3.52 2.85 -19.40
CA ALA A 83 -2.75 3.53 -18.37
C ALA A 83 -1.58 2.66 -17.92
N MET A 84 -0.41 3.28 -17.73
CA MET A 84 0.77 2.64 -17.15
C MET A 84 1.19 3.35 -15.85
N PRO A 85 0.45 3.14 -14.74
CA PRO A 85 0.81 3.71 -13.46
C PRO A 85 2.05 3.03 -12.85
N THR A 86 2.86 3.85 -12.18
CA THR A 86 3.96 3.45 -11.30
C THR A 86 3.60 3.91 -9.89
N LEU A 87 3.48 2.97 -8.96
CA LEU A 87 3.17 3.20 -7.56
C LEU A 87 4.43 2.96 -6.74
N ALA A 88 4.79 3.91 -5.88
CA ALA A 88 5.90 3.75 -4.95
C ALA A 88 5.49 4.22 -3.56
N VAL A 89 5.91 3.45 -2.55
CA VAL A 89 5.65 3.73 -1.14
C VAL A 89 6.97 3.76 -0.38
N THR A 90 7.10 4.69 0.55
CA THR A 90 8.19 4.74 1.52
C THR A 90 7.56 4.81 2.90
N VAL A 91 7.91 3.87 3.78
CA VAL A 91 7.50 3.91 5.18
C VAL A 91 8.47 4.80 5.93
N GLN A 92 8.00 5.93 6.45
CA GLN A 92 8.83 6.90 7.15
C GLN A 92 8.98 6.56 8.64
N ARG A 93 7.89 6.12 9.26
CA ARG A 93 7.86 5.76 10.68
C ARG A 93 6.77 4.71 10.93
N VAL A 94 7.01 3.83 11.89
CA VAL A 94 5.99 2.91 12.42
C VAL A 94 5.82 3.18 13.91
N SER A 95 4.58 3.27 14.35
CA SER A 95 4.16 3.38 15.75
C SER A 95 3.12 2.31 16.04
N GLU A 96 2.72 2.13 17.31
CA GLU A 96 1.73 1.11 17.69
C GLU A 96 0.44 1.24 16.86
N GLY A 97 0.22 0.27 15.96
CA GLY A 97 -0.96 0.17 15.10
C GLY A 97 -1.05 1.15 13.93
N GLN A 98 -0.01 1.96 13.66
CA GLN A 98 -0.02 2.95 12.58
C GLN A 98 1.34 3.08 11.88
N ALA A 99 1.33 3.53 10.62
CA ALA A 99 2.54 3.89 9.90
C ALA A 99 2.38 5.25 9.21
N GLU A 100 3.42 6.07 9.31
CA GLU A 100 3.59 7.24 8.47
C GLU A 100 4.25 6.83 7.16
N ILE A 101 3.60 7.14 6.05
CA ILE A 101 4.05 6.76 4.72
C ILE A 101 4.11 7.98 3.80
N ARG A 102 5.03 7.92 2.83
CA ARG A 102 4.95 8.70 1.60
C ARG A 102 4.50 7.78 0.47
N PHE A 103 3.40 8.10 -0.17
CA PHE A 103 2.84 7.36 -1.29
C PHE A 103 2.83 8.24 -2.53
N SER A 104 3.51 7.77 -3.58
CA SER A 104 3.62 8.46 -4.85
C SER A 104 3.08 7.58 -5.97
N VAL A 105 2.32 8.19 -6.87
CA VAL A 105 1.74 7.53 -8.03
C VAL A 105 1.93 8.43 -9.23
N SER A 106 2.53 7.91 -10.29
CA SER A 106 2.70 8.63 -11.54
C SER A 106 2.44 7.72 -12.71
N GLY A 107 2.00 8.27 -13.84
CA GLY A 107 1.80 7.46 -15.03
C GLY A 107 1.36 8.28 -16.22
N GLU A 108 1.17 7.57 -17.31
CA GLU A 108 0.62 8.11 -18.54
C GLU A 108 -0.42 7.17 -19.12
N ILE A 109 -1.30 7.74 -19.93
CA ILE A 109 -2.38 7.06 -20.63
C ILE A 109 -2.18 7.33 -22.11
N GLY A 110 -2.24 6.27 -22.91
CA GLY A 110 -2.14 6.38 -24.36
C GLY A 110 -2.92 5.29 -25.07
N SER A 111 -2.86 5.29 -26.40
CA SER A 111 -3.50 4.26 -27.23
C SER A 111 -2.84 2.88 -27.11
N SER A 112 -1.55 2.83 -26.77
CA SER A 112 -0.77 1.61 -26.58
C SER A 112 0.28 1.86 -25.51
N GLN A 113 0.50 0.87 -24.64
CA GLN A 113 1.51 0.91 -23.61
C GLN A 113 2.20 -0.45 -23.52
N THR A 114 3.50 -0.40 -23.24
CA THR A 114 4.32 -1.59 -23.14
C THR A 114 5.05 -1.61 -21.81
N LEU A 115 4.68 -2.57 -20.98
CA LEU A 115 5.31 -2.82 -19.70
C LEU A 115 6.45 -3.81 -19.88
N LYS A 116 7.64 -3.38 -19.49
CA LYS A 116 8.84 -4.23 -19.43
C LYS A 116 9.14 -4.57 -17.97
N SER A 117 9.36 -5.84 -17.71
CA SER A 117 9.82 -6.34 -16.42
C SER A 117 11.10 -7.15 -16.61
N GLN A 118 12.06 -6.95 -15.72
CA GLN A 118 13.30 -7.72 -15.71
C GLN A 118 13.51 -8.29 -14.30
N THR A 119 13.56 -9.62 -14.21
CA THR A 119 13.84 -10.33 -12.97
C THR A 119 15.08 -11.19 -13.17
N GLY A 120 16.22 -10.71 -12.67
CA GLY A 120 17.52 -11.31 -12.94
C GLY A 120 17.84 -11.29 -14.44
N ASN A 121 18.01 -12.48 -15.03
CA ASN A 121 18.30 -12.65 -16.46
C ASN A 121 17.03 -12.83 -17.32
N ALA A 122 15.84 -12.93 -16.70
CA ALA A 122 14.59 -13.07 -17.43
C ALA A 122 14.01 -11.67 -17.72
N ALA A 123 13.73 -11.40 -19.00
CA ALA A 123 12.99 -10.23 -19.43
C ALA A 123 11.60 -10.64 -19.91
N SER A 124 10.59 -9.88 -19.49
CA SER A 124 9.20 -10.02 -19.94
C SER A 124 8.71 -8.68 -20.45
N GLU A 125 7.95 -8.71 -21.55
CA GLU A 125 7.35 -7.54 -22.15
C GLU A 125 5.88 -7.84 -22.42
N VAL A 126 5.00 -6.96 -21.93
CA VAL A 126 3.56 -7.06 -22.14
C VAL A 126 3.10 -5.76 -22.77
N THR A 127 2.43 -5.85 -23.92
CA THR A 127 1.84 -4.69 -24.60
C THR A 127 0.32 -4.80 -24.56
N MET A 128 -0.33 -3.71 -24.17
CA MET A 128 -1.77 -3.55 -24.28
C MET A 128 -2.07 -2.36 -25.19
N SER A 129 -3.10 -2.49 -26.02
CA SER A 129 -3.53 -1.44 -26.94
C SER A 129 -5.05 -1.36 -26.97
N ILE A 130 -5.58 -0.16 -27.20
CA ILE A 130 -7.01 0.03 -27.45
C ILE A 130 -7.38 -0.45 -28.86
N PRO A 131 -8.68 -0.75 -29.14
CA PRO A 131 -9.14 -0.99 -30.49
C PRO A 131 -8.87 0.21 -31.41
N SER A 132 -8.51 -0.04 -32.67
CA SER A 132 -8.17 1.02 -33.64
C SER A 132 -9.33 2.00 -33.93
N SER A 133 -10.57 1.58 -33.70
CA SER A 133 -11.76 2.42 -33.86
C SER A 133 -12.10 3.27 -32.64
N ALA A 134 -11.42 3.07 -31.51
CA ALA A 134 -11.68 3.83 -30.29
C ALA A 134 -10.99 5.21 -30.34
N THR A 135 -11.67 6.22 -29.79
CA THR A 135 -11.04 7.53 -29.58
C THR A 135 -10.01 7.42 -28.46
N PRO A 136 -8.72 7.76 -28.69
CA PRO A 136 -7.68 7.59 -27.69
C PRO A 136 -7.78 8.64 -26.58
N ILE A 137 -7.56 8.20 -25.34
CA ILE A 137 -7.23 9.06 -24.21
C ILE A 137 -5.71 9.24 -24.19
N ASN A 138 -5.26 10.50 -24.16
CA ASN A 138 -3.85 10.85 -23.95
C ASN A 138 -3.77 11.78 -22.75
N ASP A 139 -3.22 11.28 -21.65
CA ASP A 139 -3.12 12.03 -20.40
C ASP A 139 -1.89 11.61 -19.58
N ARG A 140 -1.48 12.46 -18.65
CA ARG A 140 -0.40 12.20 -17.69
C ARG A 140 -0.83 12.63 -16.30
N PHE A 141 -0.45 11.85 -15.31
CA PHE A 141 -0.78 12.14 -13.92
C PHE A 141 0.40 11.88 -12.99
N ALA A 142 0.46 12.66 -11.93
CA ALA A 142 1.38 12.47 -10.83
C ALA A 142 0.74 12.97 -9.53
N VAL A 143 0.82 12.17 -8.48
CA VAL A 143 0.34 12.46 -7.14
C VAL A 143 1.42 12.03 -6.15
N ASP A 144 1.67 12.85 -5.14
CA ASP A 144 2.53 12.55 -4.02
C ASP A 144 1.82 12.96 -2.73
N ARG A 145 1.74 12.04 -1.77
CA ARG A 145 1.01 12.20 -0.51
C ARG A 145 1.84 11.67 0.64
N VAL A 146 1.82 12.40 1.75
CA VAL A 146 2.33 11.92 3.04
C VAL A 146 1.13 11.77 3.96
N ALA A 147 0.99 10.61 4.59
CA ALA A 147 -0.12 10.32 5.46
C ALA A 147 0.24 9.32 6.55
N THR A 148 -0.43 9.45 7.69
CA THR A 148 -0.48 8.40 8.71
C THR A 148 -1.68 7.50 8.44
N ILE A 149 -1.42 6.19 8.36
CA ILE A 149 -2.40 5.18 8.03
C ILE A 149 -2.41 4.10 9.11
N LYS A 150 -3.58 3.55 9.42
CA LYS A 150 -3.69 2.45 10.40
C LYS A 150 -3.27 1.13 9.75
N VAL A 151 -2.70 0.25 10.56
CA VAL A 151 -2.40 -1.13 10.15
C VAL A 151 -3.70 -1.83 9.74
N GLY A 152 -3.70 -2.43 8.55
CA GLY A 152 -4.85 -3.10 7.95
C GLY A 152 -5.90 -2.19 7.29
N GLU A 153 -5.66 -0.87 7.27
CA GLU A 153 -6.51 0.10 6.58
C GLU A 153 -5.99 0.37 5.16
N PHE A 154 -6.86 0.18 4.17
CA PHE A 154 -6.62 0.69 2.82
C PHE A 154 -6.91 2.18 2.77
N ARG A 155 -5.95 2.94 2.25
CA ARG A 155 -6.16 4.34 1.86
C ARG A 155 -5.97 4.48 0.37
N HIS A 156 -6.57 5.49 -0.25
CA HIS A 156 -6.47 5.66 -1.69
C HIS A 156 -6.31 7.11 -2.14
N VAL A 157 -5.72 7.30 -3.31
CA VAL A 157 -5.80 8.54 -4.09
C VAL A 157 -6.65 8.30 -5.32
N ALA A 158 -7.54 9.25 -5.60
CA ALA A 158 -8.23 9.31 -6.88
C ALA A 158 -7.29 9.86 -7.95
N LEU A 159 -7.29 9.23 -9.12
CA LEU A 159 -6.52 9.60 -10.29
C LEU A 159 -7.48 9.90 -11.46
N PRO A 160 -7.00 10.52 -12.55
CA PRO A 160 -7.83 10.80 -13.71
C PRO A 160 -8.52 9.55 -14.27
N HIS A 161 -9.62 9.77 -15.01
CA HIS A 161 -10.41 8.73 -15.66
C HIS A 161 -10.91 7.63 -14.71
N GLY A 162 -11.13 7.99 -13.44
CA GLY A 162 -11.71 7.11 -12.41
C GLY A 162 -10.78 5.99 -11.92
N ILE A 163 -9.50 6.06 -12.27
CA ILE A 163 -8.46 5.20 -11.69
C ILE A 163 -8.36 5.52 -10.19
N ARG A 164 -8.12 4.48 -9.39
CA ARG A 164 -7.81 4.63 -7.96
C ARG A 164 -6.54 3.86 -7.63
N ALA A 165 -5.63 4.51 -6.91
CA ALA A 165 -4.44 3.87 -6.39
C ALA A 165 -4.52 3.77 -4.88
N TYR A 166 -4.18 2.62 -4.34
CA TYR A 166 -4.39 2.22 -2.96
C TYR A 166 -3.07 1.85 -2.31
N VAL A 167 -3.02 2.05 -1.00
CA VAL A 167 -1.92 1.62 -0.14
C VAL A 167 -2.49 1.07 1.16
N CYS A 168 -1.90 -0.01 1.66
CA CYS A 168 -2.19 -0.62 2.95
C CYS A 168 -0.88 -1.10 3.58
N VAL A 169 -0.82 -1.07 4.91
CA VAL A 169 0.32 -1.56 5.70
C VAL A 169 -0.14 -2.65 6.65
N ALA A 170 0.63 -3.74 6.72
CA ALA A 170 0.38 -4.86 7.62
C ALA A 170 1.66 -5.20 8.39
N ILE A 171 1.52 -5.54 9.68
CA ILE A 171 2.65 -6.02 10.48
C ILE A 171 2.78 -7.53 10.24
N PRO A 172 3.89 -8.02 9.66
CA PRO A 172 4.09 -9.46 9.49
C PRO A 172 4.26 -10.13 10.86
N ASN A 173 3.72 -11.35 10.99
CA ASN A 173 3.94 -12.17 12.19
C ASN A 173 5.38 -12.70 12.24
N ALA A 174 5.73 -13.43 13.32
CA ALA A 174 7.07 -14.00 13.50
C ALA A 174 7.52 -14.97 12.39
N LYS A 175 6.60 -15.45 11.55
CA LYS A 175 6.86 -16.29 10.37
C LYS A 175 6.92 -15.49 9.06
N GLY A 176 6.88 -14.16 9.13
CA GLY A 176 6.86 -13.27 7.97
C GLY A 176 5.52 -13.20 7.24
N MET A 177 4.45 -13.79 7.78
CA MET A 177 3.14 -13.81 7.14
C MET A 177 2.25 -12.67 7.65
N THR A 178 1.53 -12.00 6.74
CA THR A 178 0.48 -11.04 7.08
C THR A 178 -0.82 -11.76 7.44
N ASP A 179 -1.65 -11.13 8.27
CA ASP A 179 -2.97 -11.60 8.69
C ASP A 179 -4.08 -11.51 7.61
N GLY A 180 -3.73 -11.09 6.39
CA GLY A 180 -4.68 -10.86 5.30
C GLY A 180 -5.42 -9.54 5.38
N SER A 181 -5.09 -8.67 6.35
CA SER A 181 -5.71 -7.35 6.50
C SER A 181 -5.56 -6.47 5.24
N CYS A 182 -4.45 -6.60 4.51
CA CYS A 182 -4.19 -5.91 3.25
C CYS A 182 -4.49 -6.77 2.00
N ASP A 183 -5.56 -7.57 2.01
CA ASP A 183 -6.00 -8.31 0.81
C ASP A 183 -6.60 -7.37 -0.26
N PHE A 184 -6.05 -7.41 -1.47
CA PHE A 184 -6.49 -6.64 -2.64
C PHE A 184 -7.95 -6.91 -3.03
N SER A 185 -8.49 -8.10 -2.76
CA SER A 185 -9.90 -8.42 -3.03
C SER A 185 -10.88 -7.42 -2.41
N ARG A 186 -10.47 -6.79 -1.30
CA ARG A 186 -11.23 -5.73 -0.59
C ARG A 186 -11.39 -4.44 -1.38
N VAL A 187 -10.50 -4.15 -2.33
CA VAL A 187 -10.55 -2.91 -3.13
C VAL A 187 -10.97 -3.15 -4.59
N GLN A 188 -11.17 -4.41 -4.98
CA GLN A 188 -11.68 -4.79 -6.30
C GLN A 188 -13.20 -4.72 -6.39
N THR A 189 -13.94 -4.87 -5.29
CA THR A 189 -15.41 -4.92 -5.32
C THR A 189 -16.03 -3.51 -5.30
N THR A 190 -17.06 -3.31 -6.13
CA THR A 190 -17.78 -2.01 -6.26
C THR A 190 -18.89 -1.82 -5.23
N LYS A 191 -19.27 -2.84 -4.47
CA LYS A 191 -20.33 -2.79 -3.45
C LYS A 191 -19.85 -3.38 -2.14
N GLY A 192 -19.95 -2.59 -1.06
CA GLY A 192 -19.83 -3.06 0.33
C GLY A 192 -18.43 -3.04 0.95
N ALA A 193 -17.35 -3.21 0.18
CA ALA A 193 -15.99 -3.25 0.74
C ALA A 193 -15.29 -1.88 0.81
N GLU A 194 -15.85 -0.82 0.21
CA GLU A 194 -15.36 0.55 0.38
C GLU A 194 -15.65 1.13 1.78
N LEU A 195 -16.42 0.43 2.63
CA LEU A 195 -16.82 0.85 3.98
C LEU A 195 -15.68 1.00 5.01
N GLY A 196 -14.43 0.84 4.59
CA GLY A 196 -13.25 1.12 5.41
C GLY A 196 -12.09 1.70 4.62
N ILE A 197 -12.35 2.22 3.41
CA ILE A 197 -11.32 2.80 2.55
C ILE A 197 -11.45 4.33 2.60
N SER A 198 -10.44 4.98 3.15
CA SER A 198 -10.41 6.45 3.24
C SER A 198 -9.55 7.06 2.13
N ALA A 199 -9.82 8.31 1.76
CA ALA A 199 -8.93 9.06 0.88
C ALA A 199 -7.64 9.45 1.63
N LEU A 200 -6.52 9.52 0.90
CA LEU A 200 -5.25 10.08 1.32
C LEU A 200 -5.21 11.61 1.15
#